data_AF-A0A6N3ETS3-F1
#
_entry.id   AF-A0A6N3ETS3-F1
#
_cell.length_a   1.000
_cell.length_b   1.000
_cell.length_c   1.000
_cell.angle_alpha   90.00
_cell.angle_beta   90.00
_cell.angle_gamma   90.00
#
_symmetry.space_group_name_H-M   'P 1'
#
loop_
_entity.id
_entity.type
_entity.pdbx_description
1 polymer ?
#
loop_
_entity_poly.entity_id
_entity_poly.type
_entity_poly.pdbx_seq_one_letter_code
_entity_poly.pdbx_strand_id
1 'polypeptide(L)'
;MKNNVSVANFNVTFGKKDEPMLTYFNTIIYPAFKSGLKREYKFPLGTEGYDKYYFLDVDLVKNSERDYVLTGKIVKETILEVKSIVVGEQLVQKNDKYPSAPYSVFYIYLRNHRMVLIKNQKGSPDIKSFGVTARYILDRYIRETNKQLKKSEAENVELLPFCRVNVVGIPMREDLEDALKKVRKMAKLKLRMYPLNGDIDLNGVIDWISNDLRELVDSKTGSISLNSPGSKKGVVDLIDASQGVFEATIDVEYEDKSTEKISNNTFSGKTTWSLTEDEMNDEKIVLPKMISLESIKLVSPSNNKIYEKNIKKIEQYIKK
;
A
#
# COMPACT_ATOMS: atom_id res chain seq x y z
N MET A 1 -11.78 -5.73 19.98
CA MET A 1 -11.16 -4.40 19.80
C MET A 1 -11.65 -3.84 18.47
N LYS A 2 -11.71 -2.52 18.23
CA LYS A 2 -11.99 -2.00 16.88
C LYS A 2 -10.67 -1.76 16.17
N ASN A 3 -10.42 -2.49 15.09
CA ASN A 3 -9.21 -2.41 14.29
C ASN A 3 -9.46 -1.52 13.08
N ASN A 4 -8.56 -0.58 12.82
CA ASN A 4 -8.64 0.26 11.62
C ASN A 4 -8.19 -0.55 10.40
N VAL A 5 -9.04 -0.57 9.37
CA VAL A 5 -8.86 -1.34 8.14
C VAL A 5 -8.75 -0.36 6.99
N SER A 6 -7.63 -0.44 6.26
CA SER A 6 -7.40 0.34 5.06
C SER A 6 -7.47 -0.55 3.84
N VAL A 7 -8.18 -0.11 2.80
CA VAL A 7 -8.18 -0.76 1.49
C VAL A 7 -7.23 0.00 0.57
N ALA A 8 -6.48 -0.71 -0.27
CA ALA A 8 -5.55 -0.09 -1.20
C ALA A 8 -5.35 -0.91 -2.48
N ASN A 9 -4.84 -0.23 -3.51
CA ASN A 9 -4.29 -0.85 -4.71
C ASN A 9 -2.78 -1.06 -4.51
N PHE A 10 -2.32 -2.30 -4.55
CA PHE A 10 -0.90 -2.64 -4.48
C PHE A 10 -0.31 -2.79 -5.88
N ASN A 11 0.25 -1.71 -6.41
CA ASN A 11 0.71 -1.64 -7.78
C ASN A 11 2.24 -1.73 -7.90
N VAL A 12 2.75 -2.71 -8.64
CA VAL A 12 4.19 -2.95 -8.82
C VAL A 12 4.51 -3.38 -10.25
N THR A 13 5.10 -2.48 -11.03
CA THR A 13 5.55 -2.81 -12.40
C THR A 13 7.06 -2.96 -12.49
N PHE A 14 7.53 -3.70 -13.50
CA PHE A 14 8.92 -4.07 -13.67
C PHE A 14 9.49 -3.66 -15.03
N GLY A 15 10.74 -3.20 -15.02
CA GLY A 15 11.52 -2.95 -16.22
C GLY A 15 11.00 -1.79 -17.07
N LYS A 16 11.51 -1.69 -18.30
CA LYS A 16 11.15 -0.61 -19.24
C LYS A 16 9.77 -0.80 -19.88
N LYS A 17 9.29 -2.04 -19.91
CA LYS A 17 8.00 -2.42 -20.49
C LYS A 17 6.85 -2.41 -19.46
N ASP A 18 7.13 -1.98 -18.23
CA ASP A 18 6.17 -1.93 -17.14
C ASP A 18 5.44 -3.26 -16.92
N GLU A 19 6.20 -4.36 -16.97
CA GLU A 19 5.64 -5.70 -16.84
C GLU A 19 4.93 -5.87 -15.48
N PRO A 20 3.78 -6.53 -15.46
CA PRO A 20 2.93 -6.57 -14.27
C PRO A 20 3.57 -7.37 -13.14
N MET A 21 3.20 -7.03 -11.91
CA MET A 21 3.73 -7.61 -10.67
C MET A 21 3.90 -9.14 -10.72
N LEU A 22 2.87 -9.85 -11.21
CA LEU A 22 2.84 -11.31 -11.21
C LEU A 22 3.85 -11.95 -12.14
N THR A 23 4.35 -11.23 -13.16
CA THR A 23 5.41 -11.72 -14.04
C THR A 23 6.66 -12.11 -13.25
N TYR A 24 6.98 -11.35 -12.20
CA TYR A 24 8.14 -11.55 -11.34
C TYR A 24 7.75 -11.97 -9.92
N PHE A 25 6.60 -12.64 -9.76
CA PHE A 25 6.11 -13.05 -8.45
C PHE A 25 7.11 -13.96 -7.74
N ASN A 26 7.62 -14.97 -8.43
CA ASN A 26 8.50 -15.99 -7.87
C ASN A 26 9.97 -15.62 -7.83
N THR A 27 10.40 -14.70 -8.69
CA THR A 27 11.80 -14.30 -8.77
C THR A 27 12.08 -13.05 -7.93
N ILE A 28 11.07 -12.21 -7.67
CA ILE A 28 11.24 -10.94 -6.97
C ILE A 28 10.24 -10.81 -5.81
N ILE A 29 8.93 -10.77 -6.07
CA ILE A 29 7.93 -10.36 -5.05
C ILE A 29 7.99 -11.25 -3.82
N TYR A 30 7.74 -12.55 -3.99
CA TYR A 30 7.66 -13.49 -2.88
C TYR A 30 9.01 -13.66 -2.17
N PRO A 31 10.15 -13.87 -2.88
CA PRO A 31 11.46 -13.94 -2.23
C PRO A 31 11.85 -12.66 -1.49
N ALA A 32 11.58 -11.47 -2.05
CA ALA A 32 11.92 -10.20 -1.40
C ALA A 32 11.11 -10.01 -0.12
N PHE A 33 9.81 -10.32 -0.14
CA PHE A 33 8.97 -10.23 1.06
C PHE A 33 9.39 -11.24 2.15
N LYS A 34 9.99 -12.38 1.76
CA LYS A 34 10.55 -13.40 2.67
C LYS A 34 12.03 -13.18 3.03
N SER A 35 12.70 -12.18 2.46
CA SER A 35 14.16 -12.03 2.56
C SER A 35 14.69 -11.64 3.95
N GLY A 36 13.81 -11.16 4.84
CA GLY A 36 14.21 -10.60 6.14
C GLY A 36 14.89 -9.23 6.07
N LEU A 37 14.93 -8.59 4.88
CA LEU A 37 15.45 -7.24 4.72
C LEU A 37 14.67 -6.23 5.58
N LYS A 38 15.41 -5.33 6.23
CA LYS A 38 14.86 -4.30 7.12
C LYS A 38 15.14 -2.91 6.58
N ARG A 39 14.11 -2.07 6.52
CA ARG A 39 14.21 -0.64 6.22
C ARG A 39 14.44 0.13 7.52
N GLU A 40 15.60 0.76 7.66
CA GLU A 40 15.90 1.65 8.78
C GLU A 40 15.43 3.07 8.47
N TYR A 41 14.78 3.70 9.45
CA TYR A 41 14.41 5.10 9.44
C TYR A 41 15.08 5.79 10.63
N LYS A 42 16.08 6.62 10.34
CA LYS A 42 16.78 7.40 11.36
C LYS A 42 15.93 8.59 11.77
N PHE A 43 15.85 8.83 13.07
CA PHE A 43 15.21 10.03 13.59
C PHE A 43 16.00 11.30 13.23
N PRO A 44 15.37 12.49 13.29
CA PRO A 44 16.06 13.76 13.06
C PRO A 44 17.30 13.92 13.95
N LEU A 45 18.24 14.76 13.51
CA LEU A 45 19.48 15.07 14.24
C LEU A 45 19.18 15.40 15.72
N GLY A 46 19.86 14.71 16.64
CA GLY A 46 19.72 14.91 18.09
C GLY A 46 18.82 13.91 18.81
N THR A 47 18.17 12.97 18.10
CA THR A 47 17.40 11.88 18.72
C THR A 47 18.17 10.57 18.57
N GLU A 48 18.46 9.87 19.67
CA GLU A 48 19.06 8.54 19.62
C GLU A 48 18.03 7.48 19.26
N GLY A 49 18.32 6.71 18.20
CA GLY A 49 17.52 5.56 17.78
C GLY A 49 17.17 5.55 16.30
N TYR A 50 16.56 4.46 15.86
CA TYR A 50 15.99 4.33 14.54
C TYR A 50 14.76 3.42 14.62
N ASP A 51 13.77 3.69 13.77
CA ASP A 51 12.70 2.72 13.51
C ASP A 51 13.20 1.69 12.50
N LYS A 52 12.86 0.42 12.69
CA LYS A 52 13.01 -0.64 11.68
C LYS A 52 11.64 -1.08 11.17
N TYR A 53 11.49 -1.12 9.85
CA TYR A 53 10.30 -1.65 9.20
C TYR A 53 10.64 -2.86 8.35
N TYR A 54 9.86 -3.94 8.48
CA TYR A 54 10.09 -5.19 7.76
C TYR A 54 8.83 -6.05 7.71
N PHE A 55 8.86 -7.09 6.87
CA PHE A 55 7.79 -8.06 6.77
C PHE A 55 8.10 -9.31 7.59
N LEU A 56 7.10 -9.87 8.25
CA LEU A 56 7.13 -11.16 8.96
C LEU A 56 5.93 -12.02 8.55
N ASP A 57 6.03 -13.31 8.84
CA ASP A 57 4.94 -14.28 8.68
C ASP A 57 4.28 -14.21 7.29
N VAL A 58 5.08 -13.92 6.26
CA VAL A 58 4.59 -13.83 4.89
C VAL A 58 4.16 -15.23 4.48
N ASP A 59 2.98 -15.39 3.88
CA ASP A 59 2.54 -16.69 3.36
C ASP A 59 1.59 -16.55 2.18
N LEU A 60 1.29 -17.68 1.54
CA LEU A 60 0.30 -17.78 0.48
C LEU A 60 -0.87 -18.65 0.94
N VAL A 61 -2.05 -18.05 0.92
CA VAL A 61 -3.31 -18.74 1.25
C VAL A 61 -4.24 -18.73 0.04
N LYS A 62 -5.25 -19.59 0.09
CA LYS A 62 -6.35 -19.59 -0.88
C LYS A 62 -7.61 -19.02 -0.25
N ASN A 63 -8.35 -18.23 -1.00
CA ASN A 63 -9.71 -17.85 -0.61
C ASN A 63 -10.73 -18.96 -0.94
N SER A 64 -12.01 -18.71 -0.64
CA SER A 64 -13.13 -19.61 -0.95
C SER A 64 -13.28 -19.92 -2.45
N GLU A 65 -12.84 -19.00 -3.31
CA GLU A 65 -12.86 -19.13 -4.78
C GLU A 65 -11.58 -19.81 -5.32
N ARG A 66 -10.72 -20.31 -4.42
CA ARG A 66 -9.39 -20.92 -4.71
C ARG A 66 -8.36 -19.97 -5.30
N ASP A 67 -8.63 -18.67 -5.26
CA ASP A 67 -7.69 -17.65 -5.68
C ASP A 67 -6.64 -17.37 -4.61
N TYR A 68 -5.45 -16.98 -5.07
CA TYR A 68 -4.30 -16.75 -4.22
C TYR A 68 -4.30 -15.38 -3.56
N VAL A 69 -3.99 -15.38 -2.26
CA VAL A 69 -3.80 -14.18 -1.45
C VAL A 69 -2.43 -14.26 -0.78
N LEU A 70 -1.62 -13.21 -0.97
CA LEU A 70 -0.36 -13.03 -0.27
C LEU A 70 -0.65 -12.34 1.06
N THR A 71 -0.29 -12.98 2.16
CA THR A 71 -0.54 -12.50 3.52
C THR A 71 0.76 -12.26 4.26
N GLY A 72 0.68 -11.53 5.37
CA GLY A 72 1.78 -11.38 6.30
C GLY A 72 1.61 -10.17 7.20
N LYS A 73 2.67 -9.84 7.95
CA LYS A 73 2.72 -8.70 8.86
C LYS A 73 3.73 -7.68 8.37
N ILE A 74 3.39 -6.40 8.44
CA ILE A 74 4.38 -5.33 8.46
C ILE A 74 4.60 -4.89 9.90
N VAL A 75 5.85 -4.97 10.35
CA VAL A 75 6.25 -4.62 11.72
C VAL A 75 6.97 -3.29 11.71
N LYS A 76 6.69 -2.46 12.70
CA LYS A 76 7.50 -1.29 13.08
C LYS A 76 8.17 -1.60 14.41
N GLU A 77 9.45 -1.96 14.38
CA GLU A 77 10.28 -2.10 15.57
C GLU A 77 10.82 -0.71 15.96
N THR A 78 10.49 -0.26 17.16
CA THR A 78 10.72 1.11 17.67
C THR A 78 10.98 1.09 19.18
N ILE A 79 11.38 2.23 19.74
CA ILE A 79 11.44 2.47 21.19
C ILE A 79 10.30 3.42 21.58
N LEU A 80 9.54 3.06 22.61
CA LEU A 80 8.56 3.92 23.26
C LEU A 80 9.24 4.70 24.39
N GLU A 81 9.22 6.02 24.32
CA GLU A 81 9.71 6.90 25.39
C GLU A 81 8.55 7.33 26.29
N VAL A 82 8.62 7.01 27.58
CA VAL A 82 7.65 7.44 28.60
C VAL A 82 8.29 8.55 29.44
N LYS A 83 7.90 9.79 29.14
CA LYS A 83 8.45 10.99 29.79
C LYS A 83 7.73 11.39 31.08
N SER A 84 6.55 10.86 31.33
CA SER A 84 5.83 11.08 32.58
C SER A 84 4.80 9.98 32.81
N ILE A 85 4.49 9.75 34.09
CA ILE A 85 3.43 8.84 34.55
C ILE A 85 2.62 9.53 35.65
N VAL A 86 1.41 9.05 35.87
CA VAL A 86 0.60 9.48 37.02
C VAL A 86 0.78 8.47 38.15
N VAL A 87 1.16 8.94 39.33
CA VAL A 87 1.24 8.14 40.57
C VAL A 87 0.38 8.82 41.62
N GLY A 88 -0.72 8.18 42.01
CA GLY A 88 -1.78 8.85 42.78
C GLY A 88 -2.45 9.94 41.93
N GLU A 89 -2.45 11.18 42.41
CA GLU A 89 -2.97 12.36 41.70
C GLU A 89 -1.86 13.28 41.16
N GLN A 90 -0.60 12.84 41.21
CA GLN A 90 0.54 13.66 40.80
C GLN A 90 1.15 13.15 39.49
N LEU A 91 1.45 14.11 38.59
CA LEU A 91 2.22 13.84 37.38
C LEU A 91 3.71 13.81 37.73
N VAL A 92 4.32 12.64 37.61
CA VAL A 92 5.74 12.41 37.88
C VAL A 92 6.50 12.29 36.57
N GLN A 93 7.55 13.09 36.41
CA GLN A 93 8.44 13.00 35.25
C GLN A 93 9.25 11.71 35.30
N LYS A 94 9.43 11.09 34.14
CA LYS A 94 10.18 9.85 33.93
C LYS A 94 11.01 9.96 32.65
N ASN A 95 11.88 8.98 32.42
CA ASN A 95 12.60 8.87 31.15
C ASN A 95 12.81 7.39 30.80
N ASP A 96 11.72 6.62 30.88
CA ASP A 96 11.76 5.18 30.62
C ASP A 96 11.71 4.92 29.11
N LYS A 97 12.49 3.95 28.64
CA LYS A 97 12.54 3.53 27.23
C LYS A 97 12.19 2.05 27.12
N TYR A 98 11.15 1.73 26.36
CA TYR A 98 10.68 0.36 26.18
C TYR A 98 10.72 -0.06 24.71
N PRO A 99 11.33 -1.21 24.36
CA PRO A 99 11.20 -1.78 23.03
C PRO A 99 9.72 -2.04 22.70
N SER A 100 9.31 -1.72 21.48
CA SER A 100 7.94 -1.93 21.01
C SER A 100 7.94 -2.34 19.54
N ALA A 101 6.97 -3.16 19.15
CA ALA A 101 6.85 -3.69 17.79
C ALA A 101 5.40 -3.65 17.28
N PRO A 102 4.73 -2.48 17.23
CA PRO A 102 3.40 -2.38 16.63
C PRO A 102 3.43 -2.87 15.17
N TYR A 103 2.41 -3.62 14.78
CA TYR A 103 2.34 -4.23 13.45
C TYR A 103 0.95 -4.11 12.84
N SER A 104 0.89 -4.29 11.52
CA SER A 104 -0.35 -4.43 10.77
C SER A 104 -0.33 -5.70 9.95
N VAL A 105 -1.46 -6.38 9.85
CA VAL A 105 -1.62 -7.58 9.00
C VAL A 105 -2.07 -7.12 7.62
N PHE A 106 -1.44 -7.62 6.57
CA PHE A 106 -1.84 -7.35 5.19
C PHE A 106 -2.34 -8.61 4.50
N TYR A 107 -3.32 -8.43 3.63
CA TYR A 107 -3.82 -9.44 2.71
C TYR A 107 -3.89 -8.81 1.32
N ILE A 108 -3.09 -9.29 0.38
CA ILE A 108 -3.03 -8.82 -1.01
C ILE A 108 -3.67 -9.89 -1.90
N TYR A 109 -4.82 -9.56 -2.48
CA TYR A 109 -5.49 -10.42 -3.43
C TYR A 109 -4.74 -10.41 -4.75
N LEU A 110 -4.12 -11.52 -5.12
CA LEU A 110 -3.20 -11.54 -6.24
C LEU A 110 -3.89 -11.39 -7.59
N ARG A 111 -5.18 -11.72 -7.67
CA ARG A 111 -5.96 -11.68 -8.91
C ARG A 111 -6.11 -10.27 -9.48
N ASN A 112 -6.32 -9.25 -8.64
CA ASN A 112 -6.46 -7.85 -9.06
C ASN A 112 -5.56 -6.88 -8.28
N HIS A 113 -4.68 -7.41 -7.44
CA HIS A 113 -3.68 -6.65 -6.67
C HIS A 113 -4.27 -5.67 -5.65
N ARG A 114 -5.55 -5.84 -5.31
CA ARG A 114 -6.18 -5.10 -4.21
C ARG A 114 -5.72 -5.68 -2.88
N MET A 115 -5.63 -4.83 -1.87
CA MET A 115 -5.19 -5.26 -0.54
C MET A 115 -6.02 -4.64 0.57
N VAL A 116 -6.08 -5.36 1.69
CA VAL A 116 -6.49 -4.81 2.99
C VAL A 116 -5.30 -4.78 3.93
N LEU A 117 -5.22 -3.73 4.75
CA LEU A 117 -4.23 -3.57 5.82
C LEU A 117 -4.96 -3.30 7.13
N ILE A 118 -4.79 -4.18 8.10
CA ILE A 118 -5.47 -4.16 9.39
C ILE A 118 -4.48 -3.76 10.47
N LYS A 119 -4.71 -2.63 11.14
CA LYS A 119 -3.85 -2.17 12.25
C LYS A 119 -4.17 -2.97 13.51
N ASN A 120 -3.13 -3.56 14.12
CA ASN A 120 -3.27 -4.19 15.44
C ASN A 120 -3.57 -3.14 16.53
N GLN A 121 -2.79 -2.06 16.56
CA GLN A 121 -2.90 -1.01 17.57
C GLN A 121 -2.58 0.39 17.02
N LYS A 122 -2.74 1.41 17.87
CA LYS A 122 -2.27 2.76 17.54
C LYS A 122 -0.75 2.74 17.36
N GLY A 123 -0.27 3.39 16.30
CA GLY A 123 1.15 3.38 15.94
C GLY A 123 1.56 2.20 15.04
N SER A 124 0.66 1.26 14.76
CA SER A 124 0.88 0.23 13.73
C SER A 124 1.06 0.84 12.34
N PRO A 125 1.92 0.25 11.48
CA PRO A 125 2.16 0.74 10.13
C PRO A 125 0.88 0.97 9.32
N ASP A 126 0.84 2.03 8.54
CA ASP A 126 -0.24 2.37 7.61
C ASP A 126 0.12 2.04 6.16
N ILE A 127 -0.79 2.32 5.22
CA ILE A 127 -0.58 2.10 3.78
C ILE A 127 0.67 2.82 3.27
N LYS A 128 0.93 4.04 3.78
CA LYS A 128 2.14 4.81 3.42
C LYS A 128 3.40 4.08 3.88
N SER A 129 3.43 3.65 5.14
CA SER A 129 4.55 2.90 5.71
C SER A 129 4.76 1.58 4.98
N PHE A 130 3.67 0.89 4.63
CA PHE A 130 3.70 -0.31 3.81
C PHE A 130 4.33 -0.07 2.45
N GLY A 131 3.86 0.94 1.70
CA GLY A 131 4.37 1.24 0.37
C GLY A 131 5.84 1.64 0.36
N VAL A 132 6.31 2.44 1.33
CA VAL A 132 7.73 2.81 1.43
C VAL A 132 8.59 1.59 1.79
N THR A 133 8.13 0.74 2.69
CA THR A 133 8.85 -0.48 3.08
C THR A 133 8.91 -1.49 1.94
N ALA A 134 7.79 -1.75 1.25
CA ALA A 134 7.74 -2.62 0.07
C ALA A 134 8.70 -2.14 -1.02
N ARG A 135 8.70 -0.84 -1.34
CA ARG A 135 9.62 -0.24 -2.31
C ARG A 135 11.08 -0.48 -1.92
N TYR A 136 11.44 -0.16 -0.67
CA TYR A 136 12.80 -0.35 -0.18
C TYR A 136 13.25 -1.81 -0.28
N ILE A 137 12.42 -2.75 0.20
CA ILE A 137 12.76 -4.17 0.23
C ILE A 137 12.91 -4.72 -1.18
N LEU A 138 11.98 -4.40 -2.09
CA LEU A 138 12.05 -4.85 -3.49
C LEU A 138 13.29 -4.29 -4.20
N ASP A 139 13.52 -2.98 -4.12
CA ASP A 139 14.68 -2.33 -4.74
C ASP A 139 16.02 -2.88 -4.21
N ARG A 140 16.06 -3.17 -2.90
CA ARG A 140 17.26 -3.70 -2.26
C ARG A 140 17.50 -5.15 -2.64
N TYR A 141 16.47 -5.98 -2.61
CA TYR A 141 16.54 -7.37 -3.05
C TYR A 141 17.05 -7.48 -4.50
N ILE A 142 16.42 -6.75 -5.43
CA ILE A 142 16.83 -6.73 -6.85
C ILE A 142 18.30 -6.36 -7.00
N ARG A 143 18.75 -5.32 -6.28
CA ARG A 143 20.13 -4.83 -6.35
C ARG A 143 21.13 -5.85 -5.82
N GLU A 144 20.83 -6.46 -4.67
CA GLU A 144 21.70 -7.44 -4.03
C GLU A 144 21.78 -8.73 -4.86
N THR A 145 20.66 -9.23 -5.37
CA THR A 145 20.63 -10.38 -6.29
C THR A 145 21.38 -10.08 -7.57
N ASN A 146 21.15 -8.93 -8.22
CA ASN A 146 21.89 -8.56 -9.43
C ASN A 146 23.39 -8.40 -9.19
N LYS A 147 23.80 -7.95 -8.00
CA LYS A 147 25.22 -7.89 -7.63
C LYS A 147 25.83 -9.28 -7.49
N GLN A 148 25.09 -10.25 -6.97
CA GLN A 148 25.54 -11.64 -6.87
C GLN A 148 25.61 -12.29 -8.25
N LEU A 149 24.58 -12.11 -9.07
CA LEU A 149 24.52 -12.59 -10.45
C LEU A 149 25.71 -12.12 -11.28
N LYS A 150 26.05 -10.83 -11.21
CA LYS A 150 27.23 -10.26 -11.90
C LYS A 150 28.58 -10.85 -11.45
N LYS A 151 28.65 -11.40 -10.22
CA LYS A 151 29.87 -12.03 -9.70
C LYS A 151 30.00 -13.50 -10.08
N SER A 152 28.93 -14.13 -10.58
CA SER A 152 28.88 -15.58 -10.78
C SER A 152 29.64 -16.07 -12.04
N GLU A 153 30.33 -15.18 -12.77
CA GLU A 153 31.11 -15.45 -14.01
C GLU A 153 30.38 -16.21 -15.12
N ALA A 154 29.08 -16.51 -14.96
CA ALA A 154 28.28 -17.15 -15.99
C ALA A 154 28.13 -16.22 -17.20
N GLU A 155 28.31 -16.78 -18.40
CA GLU A 155 28.03 -16.09 -19.65
C GLU A 155 26.52 -15.83 -19.77
N ASN A 156 26.14 -14.63 -20.23
CA ASN A 156 24.75 -14.22 -20.49
C ASN A 156 23.79 -14.25 -19.29
N VAL A 157 24.25 -13.85 -18.10
CA VAL A 157 23.36 -13.73 -16.93
C VAL A 157 22.33 -12.63 -17.11
N GLU A 158 21.05 -13.02 -17.20
CA GLU A 158 19.92 -12.10 -17.20
C GLU A 158 19.74 -11.47 -15.81
N LEU A 159 19.77 -10.14 -15.75
CA LEU A 159 19.58 -9.39 -14.52
C LEU A 159 18.09 -9.17 -14.24
N LEU A 160 17.73 -9.20 -12.96
CA LEU A 160 16.40 -8.82 -12.51
C LEU A 160 16.10 -7.35 -12.88
N PRO A 161 14.91 -7.04 -13.43
CA PRO A 161 14.56 -5.68 -13.78
C PRO A 161 14.35 -4.81 -12.53
N PHE A 162 14.51 -3.49 -12.69
CA PHE A 162 14.11 -2.52 -11.66
C PHE A 162 12.59 -2.55 -11.46
N CYS A 163 12.12 -2.10 -10.28
CA CYS A 163 10.69 -2.06 -9.97
C CYS A 163 10.17 -0.63 -9.77
N ARG A 164 8.86 -0.43 -9.95
CA ARG A 164 8.13 0.78 -9.59
C ARG A 164 6.97 0.41 -8.68
N VAL A 165 7.07 0.76 -7.41
CA VAL A 165 6.05 0.45 -6.39
C VAL A 165 5.21 1.68 -6.11
N ASN A 166 3.89 1.55 -6.29
CA ASN A 166 2.88 2.54 -5.91
C ASN A 166 1.79 1.85 -5.10
N VAL A 167 1.54 2.31 -3.88
CA VAL A 167 0.47 1.78 -3.04
C VAL A 167 -0.48 2.92 -2.72
N VAL A 168 -1.70 2.81 -3.25
CA VAL A 168 -2.68 3.89 -3.21
C VAL A 168 -3.93 3.42 -2.51
N GLY A 169 -4.26 4.11 -1.42
CA GLY A 169 -5.46 3.89 -0.66
C GLY A 169 -6.72 4.09 -1.49
N ILE A 170 -7.71 3.24 -1.25
CA ILE A 170 -9.03 3.33 -1.83
C ILE A 170 -9.94 3.74 -0.68
N PRO A 171 -10.17 5.05 -0.51
CA PRO A 171 -10.99 5.53 0.58
C PRO A 171 -12.45 5.19 0.33
N MET A 172 -13.22 4.98 1.41
CA MET A 172 -14.67 4.95 1.28
C MET A 172 -15.17 6.34 0.93
N ARG A 173 -16.27 6.40 0.18
CA ARG A 173 -16.90 7.66 -0.22
C ARG A 173 -17.20 8.54 1.00
N GLU A 174 -17.76 7.96 2.05
CA GLU A 174 -18.09 8.63 3.31
C GLU A 174 -16.84 9.28 3.94
N ASP A 175 -15.70 8.60 3.90
CA ASP A 175 -14.43 9.10 4.45
C ASP A 175 -13.93 10.35 3.72
N LEU A 176 -14.13 10.40 2.40
CA LEU A 176 -13.82 11.55 1.55
C LEU A 176 -14.77 12.72 1.84
N GLU A 177 -16.08 12.46 1.90
CA GLU A 177 -17.10 13.46 2.19
C GLU A 177 -16.85 14.11 3.55
N ASP A 178 -16.57 13.30 4.58
CA ASP A 178 -16.25 13.78 5.93
C ASP A 178 -14.97 14.61 5.96
N ALA A 179 -13.93 14.18 5.26
CA ALA A 179 -12.66 14.90 5.22
C ALA A 179 -12.80 16.27 4.54
N LEU A 180 -13.65 16.38 3.50
CA LEU A 180 -13.89 17.64 2.79
C LEU A 180 -14.98 18.51 3.41
N LYS A 181 -15.75 18.00 4.38
CA LYS A 181 -16.85 18.73 5.03
C LYS A 181 -16.41 20.06 5.62
N LYS A 182 -15.30 20.06 6.38
CA LYS A 182 -14.75 21.24 7.08
C LYS A 182 -13.79 22.08 6.23
N VAL A 183 -13.48 21.67 5.01
CA VAL A 183 -12.56 22.39 4.13
C VAL A 183 -13.23 23.68 3.66
N ARG A 184 -12.59 24.83 3.89
CA ARG A 184 -13.05 26.12 3.37
C ARG A 184 -12.77 26.23 1.87
N LYS A 185 -11.53 25.93 1.48
CA LYS A 185 -11.06 26.07 0.09
C LYS A 185 -10.15 24.90 -0.29
N MET A 186 -10.34 24.38 -1.49
CA MET A 186 -9.38 23.48 -2.13
C MET A 186 -8.53 24.32 -3.07
N ALA A 187 -7.24 24.48 -2.78
CA ALA A 187 -6.33 25.29 -3.59
C ALA A 187 -5.89 24.54 -4.85
N LYS A 188 -5.73 23.22 -4.76
CA LYS A 188 -5.25 22.38 -5.86
C LYS A 188 -5.69 20.93 -5.68
N LEU A 189 -6.16 20.30 -6.75
CA LEU A 189 -6.26 18.85 -6.87
C LEU A 189 -5.18 18.37 -7.84
N LYS A 190 -4.32 17.46 -7.40
CA LYS A 190 -3.32 16.79 -8.24
C LYS A 190 -3.66 15.32 -8.35
N LEU A 191 -3.75 14.82 -9.58
CA LEU A 191 -3.90 13.40 -9.90
C LEU A 191 -2.61 12.91 -10.53
N ARG A 192 -1.92 11.98 -9.88
CA ARG A 192 -0.70 11.38 -10.42
C ARG A 192 -1.02 10.01 -10.99
N MET A 193 -0.53 9.77 -12.20
CA MET A 193 -0.68 8.54 -12.97
C MET A 193 0.68 7.85 -13.14
N TYR A 194 0.65 6.54 -13.15
CA TYR A 194 1.81 5.65 -13.22
C TYR A 194 1.40 4.33 -13.87
N PRO A 195 2.35 3.49 -14.31
CA PRO A 195 2.03 2.22 -14.96
C PRO A 195 1.34 1.28 -13.99
N LEU A 196 0.32 0.55 -14.46
CA LEU A 196 -0.50 -0.34 -13.63
C LEU A 196 -0.09 -1.81 -13.79
N ASN A 197 -0.44 -2.67 -12.82
CA ASN A 197 -0.30 -4.12 -12.88
C ASN A 197 -1.19 -4.82 -13.93
N GLY A 198 -1.86 -4.03 -14.76
CA GLY A 198 -2.97 -4.41 -15.62
C GLY A 198 -4.03 -3.32 -15.57
N ASP A 199 -4.84 -3.25 -16.61
CA ASP A 199 -5.87 -2.23 -16.72
C ASP A 199 -6.98 -2.48 -15.71
N ILE A 200 -7.63 -1.42 -15.25
CA ILE A 200 -8.85 -1.49 -14.47
C ILE A 200 -9.92 -0.90 -15.38
N ASP A 201 -10.88 -1.71 -15.81
CA ASP A 201 -11.97 -1.29 -16.69
C ASP A 201 -12.95 -0.46 -15.86
N LEU A 202 -12.78 0.87 -15.85
CA LEU A 202 -13.57 1.80 -15.04
C LEU A 202 -14.55 2.57 -15.92
N ASN A 203 -14.09 3.67 -16.51
CA ASN A 203 -14.85 4.47 -17.45
C ASN A 203 -13.91 5.12 -18.44
N GLY A 204 -14.41 5.40 -19.65
CA GLY A 204 -13.56 5.82 -20.77
C GLY A 204 -12.72 7.08 -20.51
N VAL A 205 -13.15 7.99 -19.63
CA VAL A 205 -12.34 9.18 -19.30
C VAL A 205 -11.21 8.82 -18.34
N ILE A 206 -11.49 8.02 -17.30
CA ILE A 206 -10.47 7.59 -16.34
C ILE A 206 -9.44 6.73 -17.04
N ASP A 207 -9.88 5.77 -17.85
CA ASP A 207 -9.01 4.84 -18.58
C ASP A 207 -8.10 5.60 -19.56
N TRP A 208 -8.67 6.56 -20.29
CA TRP A 208 -7.91 7.42 -21.19
C TRP A 208 -6.86 8.26 -20.45
N ILE A 209 -7.24 8.87 -19.32
CA ILE A 209 -6.31 9.67 -18.51
C ILE A 209 -5.22 8.79 -17.88
N SER A 210 -5.57 7.59 -17.41
CA SER A 210 -4.63 6.72 -16.68
C SER A 210 -3.66 6.00 -17.59
N ASN A 211 -4.10 5.58 -18.78
CA ASN A 211 -3.35 4.72 -19.68
C ASN A 211 -3.06 5.42 -21.01
N ASP A 212 -4.09 5.68 -21.83
CA ASP A 212 -3.93 6.12 -23.22
C ASP A 212 -3.12 7.40 -23.36
N LEU A 213 -3.36 8.38 -22.48
CA LEU A 213 -2.64 9.67 -22.48
C LEU A 213 -1.12 9.48 -22.32
N ARG A 214 -0.71 8.55 -21.46
CA ARG A 214 0.70 8.25 -21.21
C ARG A 214 1.32 7.48 -22.37
N GLU A 215 0.61 6.49 -22.90
CA GLU A 215 1.07 5.66 -24.01
C GLU A 215 1.23 6.47 -25.31
N LEU A 216 0.30 7.39 -25.58
CA LEU A 216 0.33 8.26 -26.76
C LEU A 216 1.62 9.08 -26.88
N VAL A 217 2.21 9.48 -25.75
CA VAL A 217 3.42 10.32 -25.70
C VAL A 217 4.64 9.55 -25.18
N ASP A 218 4.56 8.22 -25.10
CA ASP A 218 5.59 7.33 -24.52
C ASP A 218 6.10 7.80 -23.14
N SER A 219 5.19 8.26 -22.29
CA SER A 219 5.51 8.69 -20.93
C SER A 219 5.16 7.62 -19.90
N LYS A 220 6.10 7.33 -19.00
CA LYS A 220 5.87 6.37 -17.91
C LYS A 220 5.02 6.92 -16.78
N THR A 221 5.06 8.23 -16.56
CA THR A 221 4.35 8.87 -15.45
C THR A 221 3.81 10.22 -15.88
N GLY A 222 2.70 10.64 -15.29
CA GLY A 222 2.11 11.93 -15.56
C GLY A 222 1.45 12.51 -14.33
N SER A 223 1.04 13.76 -14.42
CA SER A 223 0.12 14.32 -13.46
C SER A 223 -0.76 15.38 -14.07
N ILE A 224 -2.03 15.39 -13.71
CA ILE A 224 -2.98 16.46 -13.99
C ILE A 224 -3.14 17.29 -12.73
N SER A 225 -3.19 18.62 -12.88
CA SER A 225 -3.43 19.54 -11.78
C SER A 225 -4.61 20.44 -12.12
N LEU A 226 -5.64 20.40 -11.28
CA LEU A 226 -6.78 21.31 -11.33
C LEU A 226 -6.58 22.37 -10.24
N ASN A 227 -6.55 23.64 -10.63
CA ASN A 227 -6.32 24.74 -9.70
C ASN A 227 -7.66 25.24 -9.17
N SER A 228 -7.73 25.45 -7.85
CA SER A 228 -8.90 25.97 -7.14
C SER A 228 -10.23 25.28 -7.48
N PRO A 229 -10.33 23.93 -7.41
CA PRO A 229 -11.59 23.24 -7.69
C PRO A 229 -12.69 23.71 -6.70
N GLY A 230 -13.83 24.14 -7.23
CA GLY A 230 -14.94 24.65 -6.40
C GLY A 230 -15.93 23.58 -5.94
N SER A 231 -16.01 22.44 -6.63
CA SER A 231 -17.00 21.39 -6.34
C SER A 231 -16.40 20.29 -5.47
N LYS A 232 -16.72 20.29 -4.16
CA LYS A 232 -16.36 19.19 -3.24
C LYS A 232 -16.92 17.85 -3.73
N LYS A 233 -18.21 17.83 -4.11
CA LYS A 233 -18.88 16.63 -4.63
C LYS A 233 -18.17 16.08 -5.87
N GLY A 234 -17.83 16.94 -6.84
CA GLY A 234 -17.13 16.49 -8.05
C GLY A 234 -15.74 15.93 -7.76
N VAL A 235 -15.04 16.45 -6.75
CA VAL A 235 -13.76 15.88 -6.29
C VAL A 235 -13.95 14.51 -5.64
N VAL A 236 -14.98 14.35 -4.79
CA VAL A 236 -15.33 13.04 -4.20
C VAL A 236 -15.67 12.04 -5.30
N ASP A 237 -16.57 12.39 -6.22
CA ASP A 237 -17.02 11.51 -7.31
C ASP A 237 -15.84 11.04 -8.18
N LEU A 238 -14.90 11.93 -8.48
CA LEU A 238 -13.71 11.60 -9.27
C LEU A 238 -12.75 10.64 -8.53
N ILE A 239 -12.48 10.90 -7.25
CA ILE A 239 -11.56 10.05 -6.46
C ILE A 239 -12.17 8.67 -6.23
N ASP A 240 -13.46 8.62 -5.89
CA ASP A 240 -14.23 7.39 -5.69
C ASP A 240 -14.29 6.55 -6.97
N ALA A 241 -14.63 7.17 -8.10
CA ALA A 241 -14.66 6.49 -9.41
C ALA A 241 -13.28 6.00 -9.86
N SER A 242 -12.18 6.64 -9.43
CA SER A 242 -10.83 6.23 -9.82
C SER A 242 -10.38 4.89 -9.22
N GLN A 243 -11.03 4.43 -8.15
CA GLN A 243 -10.72 3.15 -7.50
C GLN A 243 -9.20 2.93 -7.30
N GLY A 244 -8.46 3.96 -6.87
CA GLY A 244 -7.01 3.86 -6.62
C GLY A 244 -6.12 3.70 -7.86
N VAL A 245 -6.60 4.04 -9.05
CA VAL A 245 -5.80 4.18 -10.28
C VAL A 245 -4.89 5.41 -10.22
N PHE A 246 -5.38 6.51 -9.64
CA PHE A 246 -4.62 7.74 -9.44
C PHE A 246 -4.20 7.90 -7.99
N GLU A 247 -2.98 8.40 -7.77
CA GLU A 247 -2.61 9.02 -6.50
C GLU A 247 -3.14 10.47 -6.53
N ALA A 248 -4.29 10.68 -5.89
CA ALA A 248 -4.92 11.99 -5.69
C ALA A 248 -4.36 12.68 -4.45
N THR A 249 -4.08 13.97 -4.59
CA THR A 249 -3.62 14.85 -3.52
C THR A 249 -4.38 16.16 -3.61
N ILE A 250 -4.93 16.62 -2.49
CA ILE A 250 -5.68 17.87 -2.37
C ILE A 250 -4.94 18.78 -1.41
N ASP A 251 -4.56 19.96 -1.89
CA ASP A 251 -4.09 21.04 -1.04
C ASP A 251 -5.33 21.80 -0.54
N VAL A 252 -5.64 21.69 0.75
CA VAL A 252 -6.83 22.27 1.37
C VAL A 252 -6.48 23.36 2.36
N GLU A 253 -7.44 24.24 2.60
CA GLU A 253 -7.41 25.29 3.59
C GLU A 253 -8.71 25.24 4.40
N TYR A 254 -8.60 25.33 5.72
CA TYR A 254 -9.72 25.32 6.66
C TYR A 254 -10.14 26.73 7.07
N GLU A 255 -11.22 26.85 7.84
CA GLU A 255 -11.78 28.15 8.27
C GLU A 255 -10.78 29.00 9.08
N ASP A 256 -9.98 28.35 9.92
CA ASP A 256 -8.92 28.97 10.71
C ASP A 256 -7.69 29.39 9.88
N LYS A 257 -7.76 29.26 8.54
CA LYS A 257 -6.67 29.50 7.57
C LYS A 257 -5.51 28.51 7.67
N SER A 258 -5.63 27.45 8.47
CA SER A 258 -4.66 26.36 8.44
C SER A 258 -4.74 25.62 7.11
N THR A 259 -3.60 25.18 6.60
CA THR A 259 -3.51 24.45 5.34
C THR A 259 -3.03 23.03 5.57
N GLU A 260 -3.60 22.07 4.86
CA GLU A 260 -3.21 20.68 4.92
C GLU A 260 -3.14 20.08 3.52
N LYS A 261 -2.28 19.08 3.35
CA LYS A 261 -2.25 18.25 2.15
C LYS A 261 -2.88 16.90 2.49
N ILE A 262 -4.03 16.62 1.89
CA ILE A 262 -4.74 15.35 2.08
C ILE A 262 -4.54 14.48 0.85
N SER A 263 -4.41 13.16 1.03
CA SER A 263 -4.17 12.19 -0.04
C SER A 263 -5.03 10.95 0.14
N ASN A 264 -5.14 10.11 -0.89
CA ASN A 264 -5.75 8.77 -0.81
C ASN A 264 -5.43 8.02 0.49
N ASN A 265 -4.14 8.01 0.86
CA ASN A 265 -3.63 7.28 2.02
C ASN A 265 -4.01 7.93 3.36
N THR A 266 -4.33 9.22 3.37
CA THR A 266 -4.82 9.93 4.55
C THR A 266 -6.31 9.67 4.78
N PHE A 267 -7.08 9.56 3.69
CA PHE A 267 -8.51 9.25 3.75
C PHE A 267 -8.77 7.77 4.10
N SER A 268 -7.92 6.87 3.60
CA SER A 268 -8.07 5.43 3.77
C SER A 268 -7.73 4.99 5.19
N GLY A 269 -8.55 4.11 5.78
CA GLY A 269 -8.28 3.52 7.10
C GLY A 269 -9.23 3.95 8.23
N LYS A 270 -10.38 4.53 7.92
CA LYS A 270 -11.43 4.84 8.91
C LYS A 270 -12.45 3.71 9.08
N THR A 271 -12.55 2.78 8.14
CA THR A 271 -13.34 1.55 8.31
C THR A 271 -12.79 0.77 9.51
N THR A 272 -13.69 0.26 10.35
CA THR A 272 -13.29 -0.58 11.48
C THR A 272 -13.89 -1.97 11.38
N TRP A 273 -13.06 -2.97 11.67
CA TRP A 273 -13.53 -4.33 11.94
C TRP A 273 -13.35 -4.63 13.43
N SER A 274 -14.34 -5.30 14.01
CA SER A 274 -14.22 -5.84 15.36
C SER A 274 -13.55 -7.20 15.27
N LEU A 275 -12.23 -7.24 15.50
CA LEU A 275 -11.44 -8.46 15.50
C LEU A 275 -10.59 -8.52 16.79
N THR A 276 -10.26 -9.73 17.22
CA THR A 276 -9.15 -9.98 18.15
C THR A 276 -7.83 -10.04 17.40
N GLU A 277 -6.72 -10.14 18.15
CA GLU A 277 -5.40 -10.34 17.57
C GLU A 277 -5.27 -11.68 16.85
N ASP A 278 -5.89 -12.75 17.35
CA ASP A 278 -5.89 -14.04 16.66
C ASP A 278 -6.76 -13.98 15.40
N GLU A 279 -7.94 -13.35 15.49
CA GLU A 279 -8.87 -13.25 14.37
C GLU A 279 -8.34 -12.42 13.20
N MET A 280 -7.51 -11.40 13.45
CA MET A 280 -6.89 -10.62 12.36
C MET A 280 -5.81 -11.39 11.60
N ASN A 281 -5.28 -12.47 12.19
CA ASN A 281 -4.29 -13.34 11.57
C ASN A 281 -4.92 -14.60 10.97
N ASP A 282 -6.19 -14.88 11.26
CA ASP A 282 -6.93 -16.02 10.70
C ASP A 282 -7.53 -15.69 9.33
N GLU A 283 -6.97 -16.29 8.29
CA GLU A 283 -7.45 -16.12 6.92
C GLU A 283 -8.90 -16.56 6.72
N LYS A 284 -9.42 -17.52 7.51
CA LYS A 284 -10.81 -17.99 7.40
C LYS A 284 -11.80 -16.93 7.86
N ILE A 285 -11.37 -16.00 8.72
CA ILE A 285 -12.19 -14.90 9.22
C ILE A 285 -12.03 -13.66 8.34
N VAL A 286 -10.78 -13.34 7.97
CA VAL A 286 -10.48 -12.10 7.23
C VAL A 286 -10.88 -12.19 5.75
N LEU A 287 -10.59 -13.30 5.07
CA LEU A 287 -10.83 -13.39 3.62
C LEU A 287 -12.30 -13.20 3.22
N PRO A 288 -13.29 -13.79 3.91
CA PRO A 288 -14.70 -13.54 3.58
C PRO A 288 -15.09 -12.06 3.73
N LYS A 289 -14.57 -11.37 4.75
CA LYS A 289 -14.80 -9.94 4.96
C LYS A 289 -14.10 -9.08 3.92
N MET A 290 -12.90 -9.48 3.49
CA MET A 290 -12.15 -8.79 2.45
C MET A 290 -12.88 -8.87 1.11
N ILE A 291 -13.32 -10.06 0.71
CA ILE A 291 -13.93 -10.31 -0.61
C ILE A 291 -15.33 -9.71 -0.70
N SER A 292 -16.01 -9.46 0.42
CA SER A 292 -17.30 -8.79 0.40
C SER A 292 -17.21 -7.29 0.04
N LEU A 293 -16.04 -6.67 0.16
CA LEU A 293 -15.81 -5.26 -0.17
C LEU A 293 -15.89 -5.02 -1.68
N GLU A 294 -16.69 -4.05 -2.12
CA GLU A 294 -16.91 -3.74 -3.54
C GLU A 294 -15.61 -3.43 -4.29
N SER A 295 -14.73 -2.62 -3.69
CA SER A 295 -13.42 -2.27 -4.28
C SER A 295 -12.49 -3.48 -4.46
N ILE A 296 -12.69 -4.56 -3.69
CA ILE A 296 -11.93 -5.82 -3.82
C ILE A 296 -12.52 -6.71 -4.92
N LYS A 297 -13.83 -6.67 -5.16
CA LYS A 297 -14.51 -7.48 -6.20
C LYS A 297 -14.21 -7.01 -7.62
N LEU A 298 -13.74 -5.78 -7.79
CA LEU A 298 -13.44 -5.22 -9.11
C LEU A 298 -12.22 -5.95 -9.73
N VAL A 299 -12.47 -6.79 -10.73
CA VAL A 299 -11.44 -7.53 -11.48
C VAL A 299 -11.65 -7.30 -12.97
N SER A 300 -10.65 -6.75 -13.66
CA SER A 300 -10.73 -6.55 -15.11
C SER A 300 -10.39 -7.82 -15.91
N PRO A 301 -10.77 -7.90 -17.20
CA PRO A 301 -10.31 -8.96 -18.10
C PRO A 301 -8.78 -9.01 -18.21
N SER A 302 -8.11 -7.85 -18.17
CA SER A 302 -6.65 -7.74 -18.21
C SER A 302 -6.02 -8.34 -16.95
N ASN A 303 -6.55 -8.05 -15.76
CA ASN A 303 -6.12 -8.67 -14.50
C ASN A 303 -6.28 -10.20 -14.52
N ASN A 304 -7.44 -10.71 -14.97
CA ASN A 304 -7.68 -12.15 -15.08
C ASN A 304 -6.65 -12.84 -15.98
N LYS A 305 -6.38 -12.28 -17.16
CA LYS A 305 -5.40 -12.82 -18.10
C LYS A 305 -3.99 -12.83 -17.52
N ILE A 306 -3.60 -11.76 -16.82
CA ILE A 306 -2.29 -11.66 -16.15
C ILE A 306 -2.18 -12.71 -15.03
N TYR A 307 -3.24 -12.88 -14.25
CA TYR A 307 -3.31 -13.85 -13.17
C TYR A 307 -3.20 -15.29 -13.68
N GLU A 308 -4.05 -15.68 -14.63
CA GLU A 308 -4.05 -17.02 -15.25
C GLU A 308 -2.69 -17.37 -15.86
N LYS A 309 -2.08 -16.42 -16.58
CA LYS A 309 -0.75 -16.59 -17.19
C LYS A 309 0.34 -16.90 -16.16
N ASN A 310 0.22 -16.35 -14.94
CA ASN A 310 1.25 -16.45 -13.91
C ASN A 310 0.89 -17.38 -12.74
N ILE A 311 -0.28 -18.03 -12.76
CA ILE A 311 -0.76 -18.85 -11.63
C ILE A 311 0.25 -19.92 -11.23
N LYS A 312 0.86 -20.63 -12.20
CA LYS A 312 1.88 -21.66 -11.94
C LYS A 312 3.10 -21.13 -11.18
N LYS A 313 3.45 -19.84 -11.35
CA LYS A 313 4.54 -19.21 -10.60
C LYS A 313 4.17 -18.95 -9.14
N ILE A 314 2.89 -18.81 -8.83
CA ILE A 314 2.40 -18.67 -7.46
C ILE A 314 2.36 -20.06 -6.81
N GLU A 315 1.87 -21.06 -7.54
CA GLU A 315 1.63 -22.41 -7.01
C GLU A 315 2.87 -23.13 -6.50
N GLN A 316 4.04 -22.82 -7.04
CA GLN A 316 5.29 -23.45 -6.61
C GLN A 316 5.65 -23.18 -5.14
N TYR A 317 5.03 -22.18 -4.50
CA TYR A 317 5.28 -21.82 -3.10
C TYR A 317 4.19 -22.25 -2.13
N ILE A 318 3.12 -22.86 -2.62
CA ILE A 318 2.12 -23.45 -1.74
C ILE A 318 2.75 -24.71 -1.15
N LYS A 319 2.87 -24.74 0.17
CA LYS A 319 3.23 -25.99 0.86
C LYS A 319 2.13 -27.02 0.56
N LYS A 320 2.52 -28.15 -0.02
CA LYS A 320 1.67 -29.35 -0.05
C LYS A 320 1.41 -29.82 1.36
#